data_AF-A0A850MP19-F1
#
_entry.id   AF-A0A850MP19-F1
#
_cell.length_a   1.000
_cell.length_b   1.000
_cell.length_c   1.000
_cell.angle_alpha   90.00
_cell.angle_beta   90.00
_cell.angle_gamma   90.00
#
_symmetry.space_group_name_H-M   'P 1'
#
loop_
_entity.id
_entity.type
_entity.pdbx_description
1 polymer ?
#
loop_
_entity_poly.entity_id
_entity_poly.type
_entity_poly.pdbx_seq_one_letter_code
_entity_poly.pdbx_strand_id
1 'polypeptide(L)'
;MSIYLQDWNASLHDKAELFNLVAQKISTALAKFFLPKVYVAIVDAVGTFHHIDTPAFDEHLYFIKNFIKENFPLLKIGDHSIPFGGINLAFFKISEKAIVILHTKKGRSGQLLSYKTVMFQWAKIIDELIGELNTEEEPAESQQGDRDTQSDFTPELPPQPVEKKKGRLKTIPLLVNPSIEKGKFPIEEVRVLNLCDGTYSVDEIVEETKLPRLNVNFIIRKYKKKKWLKIMRLF
;
A
#
# COMPACT_ATOMS: atom_id res chain seq x y z
N MET A 1 6.25 30.46 19.62
CA MET A 1 4.80 30.70 19.69
C MET A 1 4.15 29.39 20.18
N SER A 2 4.03 29.23 21.50
CA SER A 2 3.66 27.97 22.19
C SER A 2 2.39 28.22 23.00
N ILE A 3 1.23 28.16 22.36
CA ILE A 3 -0.07 28.56 22.96
C ILE A 3 -1.08 27.39 23.01
N TYR A 4 -0.82 26.21 22.44
CA TYR A 4 -1.93 25.29 22.10
C TYR A 4 -2.17 24.05 22.99
N LEU A 5 -1.45 23.85 24.10
CA LEU A 5 -1.59 22.62 24.91
C LEU A 5 -2.41 22.76 26.20
N GLN A 6 -2.64 23.98 26.72
CA GLN A 6 -3.25 24.14 28.06
C GLN A 6 -4.79 24.11 28.06
N ASP A 7 -5.46 24.34 26.93
CA ASP A 7 -6.93 24.41 26.86
C ASP A 7 -7.61 23.05 26.54
N TRP A 8 -6.86 21.96 26.39
CA TRP A 8 -7.42 20.65 26.00
C TRP A 8 -8.02 19.86 27.18
N ASN A 9 -7.63 20.20 28.41
CA ASN A 9 -7.86 19.37 29.58
C ASN A 9 -9.21 19.56 30.30
N ALA A 10 -10.13 20.38 29.77
CA ALA A 10 -11.29 20.82 30.57
C ALA A 10 -12.66 20.22 30.22
N SER A 11 -12.90 19.58 29.06
CA SER A 11 -14.27 19.05 28.81
C SER A 11 -14.49 17.96 27.76
N LEU A 12 -13.45 17.33 27.20
CA LEU A 12 -13.65 16.31 26.16
C LEU A 12 -13.52 14.90 26.76
N HIS A 13 -14.67 14.33 27.13
CA HIS A 13 -14.76 12.96 27.67
C HIS A 13 -14.59 11.87 26.60
N ASP A 14 -14.47 12.20 25.32
CA ASP A 14 -14.31 11.21 24.25
C ASP A 14 -13.01 11.43 23.47
N LYS A 15 -12.07 10.47 23.57
CA LYS A 15 -10.84 10.46 22.77
C LYS A 15 -11.14 10.53 21.27
N ALA A 16 -12.25 9.95 20.81
CA ALA A 16 -12.63 9.97 19.40
C ALA A 16 -12.92 11.41 18.92
N GLU A 17 -13.59 12.22 19.73
CA GLU A 17 -13.84 13.63 19.40
C GLU A 17 -12.53 14.44 19.29
N LEU A 18 -11.55 14.15 20.14
CA LEU A 18 -10.23 14.76 20.08
C LEU A 18 -9.50 14.39 18.78
N PHE A 19 -9.53 13.13 18.37
CA PHE A 19 -8.97 12.71 17.08
C PHE A 19 -9.67 13.37 15.89
N ASN A 20 -11.01 13.51 15.94
CA ASN A 20 -11.77 14.24 14.92
C ASN A 20 -11.33 15.71 14.82
N LEU A 21 -11.13 16.37 15.96
CA LEU A 21 -10.66 17.75 16.00
C LEU A 21 -9.23 17.89 15.44
N VAL A 22 -8.32 16.96 15.76
CA VAL A 22 -6.97 16.92 15.19
C VAL A 22 -7.04 16.77 13.67
N ALA A 23 -7.82 15.81 13.17
CA ALA A 23 -7.98 15.58 11.74
C ALA A 23 -8.56 16.79 11.00
N GLN A 24 -9.55 17.46 11.59
CA GLN A 24 -10.11 18.70 11.04
C GLN A 24 -9.08 19.83 10.99
N LYS A 25 -8.25 19.98 12.04
CA LYS A 25 -7.17 20.98 12.07
C LYS A 25 -6.10 20.66 11.03
N ILE A 26 -5.73 19.40 10.87
CA ILE A 26 -4.84 18.94 9.79
C ILE A 26 -5.44 19.33 8.44
N SER A 27 -6.66 18.86 8.12
CA SER A 27 -7.32 19.15 6.84
C SER A 27 -7.41 20.66 6.56
N THR A 28 -7.76 21.46 7.58
CA THR A 28 -7.83 22.93 7.48
C THR A 28 -6.47 23.58 7.22
N ALA A 29 -5.41 23.12 7.91
CA ALA A 29 -4.06 23.61 7.70
C ALA A 29 -3.57 23.30 6.27
N LEU A 30 -3.92 22.12 5.75
CA LEU A 30 -3.56 21.67 4.40
C LEU A 30 -4.34 22.40 3.30
N ALA A 31 -5.60 22.75 3.55
CA ALA A 31 -6.44 23.49 2.61
C ALA A 31 -5.85 24.87 2.23
N LYS A 32 -5.05 25.49 3.11
CA LYS A 32 -4.36 26.77 2.84
C LYS A 32 -3.36 26.69 1.69
N PHE A 33 -2.92 25.49 1.29
CA PHE A 33 -1.97 25.27 0.20
C PHE A 33 -2.65 25.04 -1.17
N PHE A 34 -3.90 25.49 -1.34
CA PHE A 34 -4.67 25.42 -2.59
C PHE A 34 -4.88 24.01 -3.16
N LEU A 35 -4.85 22.97 -2.32
CA LEU A 35 -5.15 21.62 -2.79
C LEU A 35 -6.65 21.31 -2.74
N PRO A 36 -7.10 20.34 -3.56
CA PRO A 36 -8.40 19.69 -3.38
C PRO A 36 -8.58 19.23 -1.93
N LYS A 37 -9.84 19.09 -1.49
CA LYS A 37 -10.18 18.57 -0.16
C LYS A 37 -9.30 17.36 0.19
N VAL A 38 -8.52 17.50 1.26
CA VAL A 38 -7.67 16.44 1.81
C VAL A 38 -8.46 15.68 2.86
N TYR A 39 -8.55 14.37 2.66
CA TYR A 39 -9.13 13.43 3.59
C TYR A 39 -8.01 12.85 4.46
N VAL A 40 -8.29 12.66 5.74
CA VAL A 40 -7.31 12.25 6.74
C VAL A 40 -7.73 10.92 7.37
N ALA A 41 -6.75 10.07 7.62
CA ALA A 41 -6.88 8.95 8.55
C ALA A 41 -5.71 8.96 9.54
N ILE A 42 -5.98 8.64 10.80
CA ILE A 42 -5.00 8.53 11.88
C ILE A 42 -5.02 7.08 12.36
N VAL A 43 -3.88 6.41 12.21
CA VAL A 43 -3.73 4.97 12.49
C VAL A 43 -2.54 4.78 13.40
N ASP A 44 -2.69 3.92 14.41
CA ASP A 44 -1.57 3.57 15.29
C ASP A 44 -0.65 2.49 14.68
N ALA A 45 0.45 2.19 15.37
CA ALA A 45 1.43 1.19 14.96
C ALA A 45 0.88 -0.24 14.87
N VAL A 46 -0.24 -0.53 15.54
CA VAL A 46 -0.91 -1.85 15.57
C VAL A 46 -1.93 -1.97 14.42
N GLY A 47 -2.28 -0.84 13.77
CA GLY A 47 -3.24 -0.80 12.67
C GLY A 47 -4.66 -0.42 13.09
N THR A 48 -4.85 0.09 14.31
CA THR A 48 -6.14 0.60 14.79
C THR A 48 -6.39 2.00 14.24
N PHE A 49 -7.56 2.21 13.66
CA PHE A 49 -7.99 3.53 13.19
C PHE A 49 -8.58 4.32 14.34
N HIS A 50 -7.92 5.42 14.70
CA HIS A 50 -8.42 6.37 15.69
C HIS A 50 -9.31 7.45 15.05
N HIS A 51 -9.07 7.74 13.77
CA HIS A 51 -9.93 8.58 12.93
C HIS A 51 -9.83 8.17 11.46
N ILE A 52 -10.94 8.28 10.74
CA ILE A 52 -10.96 8.08 9.28
C ILE A 52 -12.08 8.89 8.62
N ASP A 53 -11.73 9.65 7.59
CA ASP A 53 -12.69 10.36 6.75
C ASP A 53 -13.42 9.40 5.77
N THR A 54 -14.44 8.70 6.26
CA THR A 54 -15.33 7.92 5.39
C THR A 54 -16.20 8.82 4.51
N PRO A 55 -16.56 8.41 3.27
CA PRO A 55 -16.24 7.13 2.62
C PRO A 55 -14.94 7.18 1.79
N ALA A 56 -14.08 8.20 1.97
CA ALA A 56 -12.97 8.45 1.06
C ALA A 56 -11.88 7.37 1.09
N PHE A 57 -11.85 6.54 2.14
CA PHE A 57 -10.87 5.48 2.34
C PHE A 57 -11.43 4.06 2.16
N ASP A 58 -12.72 3.89 1.91
CA ASP A 58 -13.39 2.58 1.93
C ASP A 58 -12.71 1.57 0.98
N GLU A 59 -12.32 2.01 -0.22
CA GLU A 59 -11.63 1.20 -1.24
C GLU A 59 -10.18 0.85 -0.87
N HIS A 60 -9.62 1.50 0.15
CA HIS A 60 -8.22 1.39 0.55
C HIS A 60 -8.02 0.80 1.96
N LEU A 61 -9.10 0.59 2.72
CA LEU A 61 -9.05 0.12 4.12
C LEU A 61 -8.23 -1.17 4.28
N TYR A 62 -8.50 -2.18 3.44
CA TYR A 62 -7.78 -3.46 3.50
C TYR A 62 -6.28 -3.28 3.26
N PHE A 63 -5.93 -2.49 2.25
CA PHE A 63 -4.54 -2.21 1.94
C PHE A 63 -3.85 -1.44 3.07
N ILE A 64 -4.50 -0.42 3.63
CA ILE A 64 -3.93 0.39 4.72
C ILE A 64 -3.58 -0.50 5.91
N LYS A 65 -4.48 -1.39 6.34
CA LYS A 65 -4.22 -2.31 7.45
C LYS A 65 -3.00 -3.19 7.20
N ASN A 66 -2.91 -3.81 6.03
CA ASN A 66 -1.77 -4.65 5.67
C ASN A 66 -0.47 -3.85 5.57
N PHE A 67 -0.54 -2.65 4.99
CA PHE A 67 0.61 -1.77 4.88
C PHE A 67 1.18 -1.42 6.26
N ILE A 68 0.33 -1.04 7.22
CA ILE A 68 0.77 -0.72 8.58
C ILE A 68 1.44 -1.94 9.21
N LYS A 69 0.82 -3.13 9.14
CA LYS A 69 1.38 -4.36 9.72
C LYS A 69 2.76 -4.72 9.16
N GLU A 70 2.95 -4.60 7.85
CA GLU A 70 4.18 -5.04 7.18
C GLU A 70 5.26 -3.96 7.12
N ASN A 71 4.89 -2.68 7.03
CA ASN A 71 5.82 -1.60 6.68
C ASN A 71 6.03 -0.58 7.80
N PHE A 72 5.15 -0.48 8.81
CA PHE A 72 5.33 0.48 9.91
C PHE A 72 6.69 0.34 10.63
N PRO A 73 7.18 -0.88 10.94
CA PRO A 73 8.49 -1.06 11.58
C PRO A 73 9.67 -0.66 10.68
N LEU A 74 9.48 -0.68 9.36
CA LEU A 74 10.52 -0.40 8.38
C LEU A 74 10.70 1.09 8.12
N LEU A 75 9.68 1.90 8.41
CA LEU A 75 9.72 3.35 8.24
C LEU A 75 10.39 4.02 9.44
N LYS A 76 11.27 4.99 9.19
CA LYS A 76 11.82 5.84 10.25
C LYS A 76 10.82 6.94 10.59
N ILE A 77 10.89 7.49 11.80
CA ILE A 77 10.11 8.69 12.14
C ILE A 77 10.45 9.78 11.13
N GLY A 78 9.41 10.28 10.49
CA GLY A 78 9.49 11.30 9.46
C GLY A 78 9.63 10.82 8.04
N ASP A 79 9.72 9.51 7.82
CA ASP A 79 9.57 8.94 6.51
C ASP A 79 8.12 9.00 6.03
N HIS A 80 7.97 8.81 4.72
CA HIS A 80 6.68 8.73 4.07
C HIS A 80 6.69 7.60 3.05
N SER A 81 5.50 7.13 2.68
CA SER A 81 5.30 6.17 1.61
C SER A 81 4.15 6.60 0.71
N ILE A 82 4.33 6.41 -0.59
CA ILE A 82 3.28 6.54 -1.60
C ILE A 82 3.17 5.18 -2.29
N PRO A 83 2.31 4.29 -1.77
CA PRO A 83 2.32 2.88 -2.18
C PRO A 83 1.75 2.64 -3.59
N PHE A 84 0.99 3.60 -4.13
CA PHE A 84 0.31 3.45 -5.41
C PHE A 84 0.71 4.55 -6.40
N GLY A 85 1.20 4.14 -7.56
CA GLY A 85 1.32 5.03 -8.72
C GLY A 85 -0.05 5.49 -9.21
N GLY A 86 -0.30 6.80 -9.23
CA GLY A 86 -1.53 7.39 -9.77
C GLY A 86 -2.70 7.51 -8.79
N ILE A 87 -2.57 7.01 -7.55
CA ILE A 87 -3.50 7.31 -6.46
C ILE A 87 -2.83 8.33 -5.54
N ASN A 88 -3.53 9.42 -5.22
CA ASN A 88 -3.02 10.41 -4.29
C ASN A 88 -3.30 9.93 -2.86
N LEU A 89 -2.50 8.96 -2.42
CA LEU A 89 -2.54 8.40 -1.08
C LEU A 89 -1.11 8.41 -0.54
N ALA A 90 -0.88 9.10 0.57
CA ALA A 90 0.43 9.22 1.19
C ALA A 90 0.36 8.90 2.68
N PHE A 91 1.32 8.11 3.14
CA PHE A 91 1.46 7.67 4.52
C PHE A 91 2.63 8.44 5.13
N PHE A 92 2.44 9.05 6.29
CA PHE A 92 3.48 9.80 7.00
C PHE A 92 3.66 9.20 8.39
N LYS A 93 4.83 8.60 8.66
CA LYS A 93 5.18 8.15 10.01
C LYS A 93 5.60 9.37 10.80
N ILE A 94 4.73 9.84 11.69
CA ILE A 94 4.95 11.08 12.45
C ILE A 94 5.59 10.80 13.81
N SER A 95 5.50 9.57 14.30
CA SER A 95 6.08 9.11 15.56
C SER A 95 6.30 7.59 15.55
N GLU A 96 6.77 7.03 16.66
CA GLU A 96 6.84 5.57 16.84
C GLU A 96 5.49 4.91 17.04
N LYS A 97 4.43 5.70 17.33
CA LYS A 97 3.11 5.17 17.66
C LYS A 97 2.10 5.39 16.55
N ALA A 98 2.33 6.34 15.65
CA ALA A 98 1.31 6.84 14.74
C ALA A 98 1.79 7.04 13.29
N ILE A 99 0.90 6.70 12.38
CA ILE A 99 0.92 7.12 10.98
C ILE A 99 -0.31 7.99 10.70
N VAL A 100 -0.08 9.11 10.01
CA VAL A 100 -1.14 9.92 9.40
C VAL A 100 -1.18 9.63 7.91
N ILE A 101 -2.37 9.35 7.40
CA ILE A 101 -2.60 9.02 6.00
C ILE A 101 -3.41 10.15 5.38
N LEU A 102 -2.91 10.70 4.28
CA LEU A 102 -3.58 11.74 3.52
C LEU A 102 -4.06 11.17 2.19
N HIS A 103 -5.30 11.48 1.84
CA HIS A 103 -5.88 11.12 0.56
C HIS A 103 -6.50 12.34 -0.13
N THR A 104 -6.34 12.45 -1.45
CA THR A 104 -7.10 13.40 -2.27
C THR A 104 -7.69 12.70 -3.49
N LYS A 105 -8.94 13.04 -3.83
CA LYS A 105 -9.61 12.46 -5.02
C LYS A 105 -9.00 12.91 -6.35
N LYS A 106 -8.27 14.03 -6.34
CA LYS A 106 -7.67 14.68 -7.52
C LYS A 106 -6.32 15.29 -7.14
N GLY A 107 -5.48 15.57 -8.13
CA GLY A 107 -4.14 16.16 -7.95
C GLY A 107 -3.03 15.19 -8.33
N ARG A 108 -1.78 15.58 -8.07
CA ARG A 108 -0.61 14.71 -8.24
C ARG A 108 -0.17 14.19 -6.87
N SER A 109 0.20 12.92 -6.76
CA SER A 109 0.58 12.30 -5.48
C SER A 109 1.75 13.02 -4.81
N GLY A 110 2.70 13.52 -5.62
CA GLY A 110 3.81 14.34 -5.14
C GLY A 110 3.41 15.63 -4.43
N GLN A 111 2.20 16.18 -4.65
CA GLN A 111 1.72 17.35 -3.92
C GLN A 111 1.51 17.04 -2.43
N LEU A 112 1.14 15.80 -2.09
CA LEU A 112 0.98 15.41 -0.69
C LEU A 112 2.31 15.47 0.07
N LEU A 113 3.44 15.33 -0.61
CA LEU A 113 4.77 15.40 0.02
C LEU A 113 5.12 16.79 0.54
N SER A 114 4.52 17.84 -0.02
CA SER A 114 4.68 19.20 0.48
C SER A 114 4.21 19.37 1.94
N TYR A 115 3.41 18.42 2.42
CA TYR A 115 2.83 18.43 3.76
C TYR A 115 3.65 17.74 4.82
N LYS A 116 4.74 17.07 4.42
CA LYS A 116 5.64 16.36 5.33
C LYS A 116 6.04 17.25 6.52
N THR A 117 6.41 18.50 6.28
CA THR A 117 6.84 19.45 7.33
C THR A 117 5.73 19.84 8.30
N VAL A 118 4.49 19.93 7.81
CA VAL A 118 3.31 20.30 8.63
C VAL A 118 2.86 19.12 9.49
N MET A 119 3.00 17.88 9.02
CA MET A 119 2.54 16.69 9.74
C MET A 119 3.22 16.51 11.10
N PHE A 120 4.51 16.81 11.22
CA PHE A 120 5.23 16.66 12.49
C PHE A 120 4.73 17.58 13.61
N GLN A 121 4.07 18.69 13.27
CA GLN A 121 3.51 19.59 14.28
C GLN A 121 2.43 18.91 15.11
N TRP A 122 1.82 17.85 14.58
CA TRP A 122 0.75 17.08 15.22
C TRP A 122 1.26 15.82 15.92
N ALA A 123 2.54 15.45 15.74
CA ALA A 123 3.12 14.22 16.30
C ALA A 123 2.91 14.10 17.80
N LYS A 124 3.30 15.13 18.55
CA LYS A 124 3.19 15.14 20.02
C LYS A 124 1.74 14.98 20.48
N ILE A 125 0.81 15.71 19.85
CA ILE A 125 -0.61 15.67 20.22
C ILE A 125 -1.20 14.28 19.93
N ILE A 126 -0.90 13.71 18.77
CA ILE A 126 -1.42 12.38 18.38
C ILE A 126 -0.84 11.30 19.30
N ASP A 127 0.45 11.36 19.64
CA ASP A 127 1.09 10.41 20.56
C ASP A 127 0.47 10.44 21.96
N GLU A 128 0.17 11.63 22.48
CA GLU A 128 -0.50 11.81 23.77
C GLU A 128 -1.92 11.22 23.75
N LEU A 129 -2.66 11.38 22.65
CA LEU A 129 -4.01 10.82 22.50
C LEU A 129 -4.01 9.29 22.41
N ILE A 130 -3.06 8.72 21.67
CA ILE A 130 -2.89 7.26 21.56
C ILE A 130 -2.53 6.67 22.93
N GLY A 131 -1.61 7.30 23.65
CA GLY A 131 -1.15 6.82 24.95
C GLY A 131 -0.16 5.67 24.82
N GLU A 132 -0.12 4.78 25.82
CA GLU A 132 0.70 3.56 25.77
C GLU A 132 0.01 2.51 24.89
N LEU A 133 0.76 1.97 23.92
CA LEU A 133 0.27 0.88 23.09
C LEU A 133 0.33 -0.39 23.94
N ASN A 134 -0.82 -0.80 24.48
CA ASN A 134 -0.96 -2.13 25.07
C ASN A 134 -0.80 -3.13 23.94
N THR A 135 0.42 -3.64 23.80
CA THR A 135 0.69 -4.81 22.98
C THR A 135 0.13 -5.98 23.76
N GLU A 136 -1.18 -6.23 23.63
CA GLU A 136 -1.72 -7.53 23.99
C GLU A 136 -1.04 -8.52 23.04
N GLU A 137 0.04 -9.12 23.52
CA GLU A 137 0.72 -10.23 22.84
C GLU A 137 -0.35 -11.29 22.56
N GLU A 138 -0.70 -11.48 21.28
CA GLU A 138 -1.43 -12.68 20.89
C GLU A 138 -0.63 -13.87 21.45
N PRO A 139 -1.25 -14.78 22.22
CA PRO A 139 -0.54 -15.87 22.84
C PRO A 139 0.15 -16.69 21.75
N ALA A 140 1.48 -16.66 21.77
CA ALA A 140 2.30 -17.48 20.91
C ALA A 140 1.92 -18.95 21.17
N GLU A 141 1.19 -19.56 20.22
CA GLU A 141 1.04 -21.01 20.16
C GLU A 141 2.43 -21.61 20.04
N SER A 142 2.92 -22.06 21.18
CA SER A 142 4.21 -22.68 21.39
C SER A 142 4.10 -24.09 20.80
N GLN A 143 4.60 -24.26 19.58
CA GLN A 143 4.96 -25.58 19.09
C GLN A 143 6.23 -26.03 19.81
N GLN A 144 6.06 -26.49 21.06
CA GLN A 144 7.03 -27.34 21.74
C GLN A 144 6.93 -28.73 21.14
N GLY A 145 7.91 -29.07 20.31
CA GLY A 145 8.22 -30.43 19.90
C GLY A 145 9.69 -30.69 20.18
N ASP A 146 9.97 -31.19 21.39
CA ASP A 146 11.24 -31.81 21.74
C ASP A 146 11.62 -32.89 20.71
N ARG A 147 12.90 -32.91 20.30
CA ARG A 147 13.69 -34.14 20.09
C ARG A 147 15.14 -33.81 19.73
N ASP A 148 16.00 -33.84 20.74
CA ASP A 148 17.37 -34.30 20.57
C ASP A 148 17.35 -35.82 20.39
N THR A 149 17.90 -36.33 19.28
CA THR A 149 18.75 -37.53 19.24
C THR A 149 19.45 -37.58 17.87
N GLN A 150 20.78 -37.54 17.90
CA GLN A 150 21.67 -37.84 16.77
C GLN A 150 21.40 -39.24 16.20
N SER A 151 21.33 -39.35 14.88
CA SER A 151 21.88 -40.52 14.18
C SER A 151 22.20 -40.18 12.74
N ASP A 152 23.47 -40.35 12.39
CA ASP A 152 23.97 -40.53 11.03
C ASP A 152 23.12 -41.56 10.28
N PHE A 153 22.19 -41.10 9.46
CA PHE A 153 21.72 -41.82 8.30
C PHE A 153 21.38 -40.75 7.27
N THR A 154 22.15 -40.71 6.20
CA THR A 154 21.68 -40.09 4.95
C THR A 154 21.02 -41.23 4.17
N PRO A 155 19.69 -41.40 4.20
CA PRO A 155 19.06 -42.17 3.15
C PRO A 155 19.18 -41.31 1.89
N GLU A 156 19.92 -41.80 0.90
CA GLU A 156 19.73 -41.35 -0.47
C GLU A 156 18.24 -41.46 -0.78
N LEU A 157 17.56 -40.32 -0.73
CA LEU A 157 16.19 -40.22 -1.21
C LEU A 157 16.22 -40.72 -2.65
N PRO A 158 15.38 -41.72 -3.00
CA PRO A 158 15.25 -42.12 -4.40
C PRO A 158 14.96 -40.87 -5.21
N PRO A 159 15.62 -40.66 -6.35
CA PRO A 159 15.44 -39.47 -7.16
C PRO A 159 13.95 -39.30 -7.39
N GLN A 160 13.38 -38.22 -6.82
CA GLN A 160 12.00 -37.88 -7.09
C GLN A 160 11.87 -37.84 -8.61
N PRO A 161 10.87 -38.52 -9.20
CA PRO A 161 10.67 -38.45 -10.62
C PRO A 161 10.48 -36.97 -10.94
N VAL A 162 11.45 -36.38 -11.63
CA VAL A 162 11.32 -35.06 -12.21
C VAL A 162 10.16 -35.20 -13.18
N GLU A 163 8.96 -34.89 -12.70
CA GLU A 163 7.78 -34.80 -13.54
C GLU A 163 8.16 -33.81 -14.63
N LYS A 164 8.40 -34.36 -15.83
CA LYS A 164 8.53 -33.59 -17.05
C LYS A 164 7.32 -32.66 -17.07
N LYS A 165 7.55 -31.39 -16.74
CA LYS A 165 6.52 -30.36 -16.67
C LYS A 165 5.75 -30.44 -17.97
N LYS A 166 4.54 -31.01 -17.89
CA LYS A 166 3.56 -31.00 -18.98
C LYS A 166 3.50 -29.55 -19.47
N GLY A 167 3.71 -29.34 -20.76
CA GLY A 167 3.76 -28.01 -21.38
C GLY A 167 2.63 -27.15 -20.85
N ARG A 168 2.95 -26.18 -19.99
CA ARG A 168 1.94 -25.28 -19.44
C ARG A 168 1.53 -24.38 -20.59
N LEU A 169 0.23 -24.38 -20.91
CA LEU A 169 -0.35 -23.54 -21.94
C LEU A 169 0.14 -22.10 -21.78
N LYS A 170 1.01 -21.65 -22.70
CA LYS A 170 1.55 -20.29 -22.67
C LYS A 170 0.48 -19.37 -23.24
N THR A 171 0.10 -18.38 -22.43
CA THR A 171 -0.81 -17.31 -22.85
C THR A 171 0.04 -16.15 -23.37
N ILE A 172 -0.16 -15.77 -24.64
CA ILE A 172 0.62 -14.72 -25.30
C ILE A 172 -0.32 -13.58 -25.72
N PRO A 173 -0.15 -12.36 -25.21
CA PRO A 173 -0.84 -11.18 -25.70
C PRO A 173 -0.18 -10.62 -26.96
N LEU A 174 -1.00 -10.32 -27.98
CA LEU A 174 -0.60 -9.70 -29.23
C LEU A 174 -1.33 -8.37 -29.44
N LEU A 175 -0.58 -7.31 -29.72
CA LEU A 175 -1.07 -6.00 -30.09
C LEU A 175 -1.63 -6.04 -31.51
N VAL A 176 -2.93 -5.73 -31.66
CA VAL A 176 -3.60 -5.74 -32.96
C VAL A 176 -3.71 -4.33 -33.55
N ASN A 177 -3.67 -3.29 -32.71
CA ASN A 177 -3.80 -1.91 -33.15
C ASN A 177 -2.55 -1.09 -32.79
N PRO A 178 -1.76 -0.65 -33.79
CA PRO A 178 -0.54 0.13 -33.57
C PRO A 178 -0.79 1.59 -33.15
N SER A 179 -2.05 2.04 -33.07
CA SER A 179 -2.40 3.43 -32.69
C SER A 179 -2.06 3.83 -31.24
N ILE A 180 -1.39 2.96 -30.49
CA ILE A 180 -0.96 3.19 -29.10
C ILE A 180 0.17 4.22 -29.03
N GLU A 181 0.95 4.41 -30.08
CA GLU A 181 2.07 5.38 -30.08
C GLU A 181 1.63 6.83 -29.86
N LYS A 182 0.36 7.16 -30.11
CA LYS A 182 -0.18 8.54 -29.99
C LYS A 182 -0.94 8.80 -28.70
N GLY A 183 -1.14 7.79 -27.84
CA GLY A 183 -1.90 7.94 -26.60
C GLY A 183 -1.02 8.28 -25.40
N LYS A 184 -1.52 9.14 -24.51
CA LYS A 184 -0.88 9.39 -23.20
C LYS A 184 -1.26 8.27 -22.24
N PHE A 185 -0.36 7.30 -22.07
CA PHE A 185 -0.54 6.17 -21.15
C PHE A 185 0.38 6.31 -19.93
N PRO A 186 -0.03 5.79 -18.76
CA PRO A 186 0.87 5.61 -17.63
C PRO A 186 2.07 4.75 -18.02
N ILE A 187 3.26 5.08 -17.49
CA ILE A 187 4.54 4.42 -17.84
C ILE A 187 4.47 2.90 -17.64
N GLU A 188 3.82 2.44 -16.57
CA GLU A 188 3.63 1.01 -16.28
C GLU A 188 2.82 0.30 -17.36
N GLU A 189 1.74 0.93 -17.85
CA GLU A 189 0.92 0.37 -18.93
C GLU A 189 1.70 0.35 -20.25
N VAL A 190 2.50 1.38 -20.54
CA VAL A 190 3.38 1.41 -21.72
C VAL A 190 4.36 0.25 -21.71
N ARG A 191 5.02 -0.01 -20.57
CA ARG A 191 5.98 -1.11 -20.44
C ARG A 191 5.34 -2.47 -20.73
N VAL A 192 4.15 -2.72 -20.17
CA VAL A 192 3.42 -3.97 -20.43
C VAL A 192 2.98 -4.05 -21.90
N LEU A 193 2.46 -2.97 -22.48
CA LEU A 193 1.98 -2.95 -23.86
C LEU A 193 3.10 -3.12 -24.88
N ASN A 194 4.28 -2.57 -24.63
CA ASN A 194 5.46 -2.72 -25.51
C ASN A 194 5.94 -4.18 -25.59
N LEU A 195 5.72 -4.99 -24.54
CA LEU A 195 6.05 -6.40 -24.51
C LEU A 195 4.91 -7.30 -25.01
N CYS A 196 3.75 -6.74 -25.36
CA CYS A 196 2.61 -7.46 -25.91
C CYS A 196 2.69 -7.59 -27.44
N ASP A 197 3.85 -7.91 -27.99
CA ASP A 197 4.12 -8.01 -29.43
C ASP A 197 3.81 -9.40 -30.03
N GLY A 198 3.38 -10.35 -29.19
CA GLY A 198 3.15 -11.73 -29.59
C GLY A 198 4.34 -12.67 -29.42
N THR A 199 5.48 -12.18 -28.88
CA THR A 199 6.66 -13.02 -28.58
C THR A 199 6.72 -13.44 -27.13
N TYR A 200 6.37 -12.53 -26.20
CA TYR A 200 6.43 -12.78 -24.76
C TYR A 200 5.14 -13.38 -24.20
N SER A 201 5.28 -14.38 -23.34
CA SER A 201 4.18 -14.90 -22.53
C SER A 201 3.87 -14.00 -21.34
N VAL A 202 2.66 -14.13 -20.77
CA VAL A 202 2.27 -13.35 -19.58
C VAL A 202 3.25 -13.53 -18.41
N ASP A 203 3.82 -14.73 -18.24
CA ASP A 203 4.79 -14.99 -17.18
C ASP A 203 6.12 -14.26 -17.42
N GLU A 204 6.61 -14.26 -18.66
CA GLU A 204 7.82 -13.52 -19.07
C GLU A 204 7.63 -12.00 -18.96
N ILE A 205 6.43 -11.48 -19.28
CA ILE A 205 6.09 -10.06 -19.10
C ILE A 205 6.14 -9.66 -17.62
N VAL A 206 5.67 -10.54 -16.73
CA VAL A 206 5.72 -10.30 -15.27
C VAL A 206 7.16 -10.21 -14.78
N GLU A 207 8.00 -11.12 -15.26
CA GLU A 207 9.43 -11.17 -14.93
C GLU A 207 10.17 -9.91 -15.41
N GLU A 208 9.95 -9.52 -16.67
CA GLU A 208 10.62 -8.36 -17.29
C GLU A 208 10.15 -7.02 -16.68
N THR A 209 8.85 -6.88 -16.43
CA THR A 209 8.30 -5.60 -15.91
C THR A 209 8.44 -5.45 -14.41
N LYS A 210 8.72 -6.54 -13.68
CA LYS A 210 8.71 -6.62 -12.21
C LYS A 210 7.39 -6.17 -11.57
N LEU A 211 6.30 -6.17 -12.35
CA LEU A 211 4.97 -5.81 -11.86
C LEU A 211 4.26 -7.04 -11.31
N PRO A 212 3.40 -6.90 -10.28
CA PRO A 212 2.58 -8.00 -9.80
C PRO A 212 1.74 -8.64 -10.91
N ARG A 213 1.68 -9.98 -10.95
CA ARG A 213 0.92 -10.76 -11.94
C ARG A 213 -0.54 -10.29 -12.08
N LEU A 214 -1.16 -9.87 -10.99
CA LEU A 214 -2.53 -9.33 -10.99
C LEU A 214 -2.63 -8.03 -11.79
N ASN A 215 -1.66 -7.12 -11.66
CA ASN A 215 -1.63 -5.85 -12.39
C ASN A 215 -1.40 -6.07 -13.88
N VAL A 216 -0.47 -6.95 -14.25
CA VAL A 216 -0.22 -7.31 -15.67
C VAL A 216 -1.50 -7.90 -16.28
N ASN A 217 -2.17 -8.82 -15.59
CA ASN A 217 -3.44 -9.39 -16.05
C ASN A 217 -4.56 -8.36 -16.17
N PHE A 218 -4.61 -7.39 -15.24
CA PHE A 218 -5.59 -6.31 -15.28
C PHE A 218 -5.40 -5.43 -16.51
N ILE A 219 -4.16 -5.03 -16.80
CA ILE A 219 -3.80 -4.23 -17.98
C ILE A 219 -4.18 -4.99 -19.26
N ILE A 220 -3.79 -6.26 -19.38
CA ILE A 220 -4.12 -7.08 -20.54
C ILE A 220 -5.65 -7.19 -20.73
N ARG A 221 -6.41 -7.43 -19.66
CA ARG A 221 -7.89 -7.50 -19.72
C ARG A 221 -8.51 -6.16 -20.12
N LYS A 222 -8.02 -5.05 -19.58
CA LYS A 222 -8.46 -3.68 -19.89
C LYS A 222 -8.33 -3.39 -21.38
N TYR A 223 -7.18 -3.71 -21.98
CA TYR A 223 -6.90 -3.45 -23.39
C TYR A 223 -7.49 -4.50 -24.34
N LYS A 224 -7.73 -5.73 -23.86
CA LYS A 224 -8.54 -6.72 -24.57
C LYS A 224 -9.98 -6.25 -24.75
N LYS A 225 -10.62 -5.70 -23.71
CA LYS A 225 -12.00 -5.16 -23.79
C LYS A 225 -12.12 -4.05 -24.83
N LYS A 226 -11.07 -3.23 -24.99
CA LYS A 226 -10.96 -2.19 -26.02
C LYS A 226 -10.68 -2.73 -27.43
N LYS A 227 -10.53 -4.06 -27.59
CA LYS A 227 -10.15 -4.75 -28.82
C LYS A 227 -8.76 -4.35 -29.36
N TRP A 228 -7.86 -3.91 -28.48
CA TRP A 228 -6.48 -3.53 -28.86
C TRP A 228 -5.50 -4.69 -28.70
N LEU A 229 -5.80 -5.63 -27.81
CA LEU A 229 -5.04 -6.86 -27.59
C LEU A 229 -5.87 -8.09 -27.97
N LYS A 230 -5.22 -9.05 -28.63
CA LYS A 230 -5.72 -10.40 -28.83
C LYS A 230 -4.87 -11.37 -28.02
N ILE A 231 -5.52 -12.32 -27.34
CA ILE A 231 -4.80 -13.34 -26.55
C ILE A 231 -4.74 -14.60 -27.39
N MET A 232 -3.53 -15.08 -27.64
CA MET A 232 -3.25 -16.36 -28.27
C MET A 232 -2.86 -17.38 -27.20
N ARG A 233 -3.25 -18.64 -27.39
CA ARG A 233 -2.83 -19.76 -26.55
C ARG A 233 -1.96 -20.65 -27.42
N LEU A 234 -0.69 -20.80 -27.01
CA LEU A 234 0.23 -21.74 -27.65
C LEU A 234 0.39 -22.96 -26.76
N PHE A 235 0.37 -24.12 -27.40
CA PHE A 235 0.56 -25.43 -26.78
C PHE A 235 2.06 -25.76 -26.73
#